data_AF-A0A3D2FQH8-F1
#
_entry.id   AF-A0A3D2FQH8-F1
#
_cell.length_a   1.000
_cell.length_b   1.000
_cell.length_c   1.000
_cell.angle_alpha   90.00
_cell.angle_beta   90.00
_cell.angle_gamma   90.00
#
_symmetry.space_group_name_H-M   'P 1'
#
loop_
_entity.id
_entity.type
_entity.pdbx_description
1 polymer ?
#
loop_
_entity_poly.entity_id
_entity_poly.type
_entity_poly.pdbx_seq_one_letter_code
_entity_poly.pdbx_strand_id
1 'polypeptide(L)'
;MQAAVPSNIFVSWSMNPQVFIDHEEARTATINQRLQSARQLADAGIIVGFHFHPIVYYHGWNADYNELINRIMDMFSPSEVGLISFGTLTFIKPAIKSLRMASMRSKILQMPFADAAGKISYPIDTKKKIFSGLWDVFKPWQDKVFFYFCMEDRQIWESVFGRCYETNDDFENDLFNSVSKKLHNNSEPIISQKF
;
A
#
# COMPACT_ATOMS: atom_id res chain seq x y z
N MET A 1 -24.76 -7.06 20.80
CA MET A 1 -24.41 -8.14 19.86
C MET A 1 -23.50 -7.54 18.80
N GLN A 2 -22.24 -7.96 18.76
CA GLN A 2 -21.35 -7.60 17.66
C GLN A 2 -21.65 -8.59 16.53
N ALA A 3 -22.08 -8.09 15.36
CA ALA A 3 -22.37 -8.95 14.23
C ALA A 3 -21.06 -9.61 13.75
N ALA A 4 -21.10 -10.90 13.43
CA ALA A 4 -19.96 -11.59 12.85
C ALA A 4 -19.63 -10.99 11.48
N VAL A 5 -18.34 -10.73 11.22
CA VAL A 5 -17.89 -10.20 9.92
C VAL A 5 -17.94 -11.34 8.89
N PRO A 6 -18.58 -11.14 7.72
CA PRO A 6 -18.57 -12.12 6.64
C PRO A 6 -17.15 -12.54 6.22
N SER A 7 -16.96 -13.82 5.91
CA SER A 7 -15.65 -14.40 5.56
C SER A 7 -15.10 -13.96 4.20
N ASN A 8 -15.91 -13.27 3.39
CA ASN A 8 -15.52 -12.72 2.10
C ASN A 8 -15.17 -11.22 2.16
N ILE A 9 -14.88 -10.70 3.36
CA ILE A 9 -14.46 -9.32 3.58
C ILE A 9 -13.03 -9.31 4.08
N PHE A 10 -12.21 -8.46 3.46
CA PHE A 10 -10.94 -8.01 4.01
C PHE A 10 -10.96 -6.48 4.08
N VAL A 11 -10.13 -5.91 4.95
CA VAL A 11 -10.06 -4.45 5.15
C VAL A 11 -8.66 -3.96 4.84
N SER A 12 -8.52 -2.79 4.24
CA SER A 12 -7.21 -2.24 3.91
C SER A 12 -7.02 -0.80 4.36
N TRP A 13 -5.76 -0.41 4.54
CA TRP A 13 -5.37 0.92 4.99
C TRP A 13 -4.37 1.55 4.04
N SER A 14 -4.50 2.86 3.83
CA SER A 14 -3.44 3.66 3.23
C SER A 14 -2.32 3.89 4.24
N MET A 15 -1.08 3.61 3.84
CA MET A 15 0.10 3.62 4.69
C MET A 15 1.08 4.68 4.20
N ASN A 16 1.41 5.61 5.09
CA ASN A 16 2.43 6.62 4.87
C ASN A 16 3.19 6.91 6.17
N PRO A 17 4.46 7.33 6.10
CA PRO A 17 5.20 7.79 7.27
C PRO A 17 4.49 8.94 7.98
N GLN A 18 4.63 9.00 9.31
CA GLN A 18 3.91 9.99 10.12
C GLN A 18 4.22 11.43 9.69
N VAL A 19 5.47 11.72 9.31
CA VAL A 19 5.88 13.03 8.79
C VAL A 19 5.06 13.46 7.56
N PHE A 20 4.72 12.52 6.67
CA PHE A 20 3.89 12.82 5.51
C PHE A 20 2.43 13.04 5.93
N ILE A 21 1.91 12.20 6.83
CA ILE A 21 0.54 12.32 7.36
C ILE A 21 0.33 13.70 8.01
N ASP A 22 1.26 14.13 8.87
CA ASP A 22 1.18 15.40 9.61
C ASP A 22 1.15 16.62 8.67
N HIS A 23 1.80 16.53 7.52
CA HIS A 23 1.92 17.64 6.58
C HIS A 23 0.89 17.64 5.46
N GLU A 24 0.43 16.47 5.02
CA GLU A 24 -0.31 16.34 3.76
C GLU A 24 -1.63 15.56 3.88
N GLU A 25 -1.88 14.83 4.99
CA GLU A 25 -3.12 14.07 5.21
C GLU A 25 -3.94 14.64 6.38
N ALA A 26 -4.21 15.94 6.35
CA ALA A 26 -4.92 16.65 7.42
C ALA A 26 -6.28 16.01 7.78
N ARG A 27 -6.56 15.89 9.09
CA ARG A 27 -7.79 15.31 9.67
C ARG A 27 -7.96 13.80 9.41
N THR A 28 -6.86 13.10 9.21
CA THR A 28 -6.84 11.63 9.14
C THR A 28 -6.16 11.02 10.37
N ALA A 29 -6.30 9.70 10.53
CA ALA A 29 -5.65 8.97 11.62
C ALA A 29 -4.13 8.93 11.44
N THR A 30 -3.40 8.96 12.56
CA THR A 30 -1.94 8.73 12.62
C THR A 30 -1.59 7.31 12.14
N ILE A 31 -0.32 7.10 11.76
CA ILE A 31 0.14 5.77 11.34
C ILE A 31 0.00 4.74 12.47
N ASN A 32 0.19 5.15 13.72
CA ASN A 32 0.00 4.30 14.90
C ASN A 32 -1.46 3.86 15.03
N GLN A 33 -2.42 4.78 14.87
CA GLN A 33 -3.85 4.44 14.92
C GLN A 33 -4.25 3.49 13.79
N ARG A 34 -3.73 3.71 12.57
CA ARG A 34 -3.97 2.80 11.42
C ARG A 34 -3.45 1.39 11.72
N LEU A 35 -2.19 1.26 12.13
CA LEU A 35 -1.58 -0.02 12.48
C LEU A 35 -2.32 -0.73 13.61
N GLN A 36 -2.71 -0.01 14.67
CA GLN A 36 -3.46 -0.60 15.79
C GLN A 36 -4.84 -1.08 15.35
N SER A 37 -5.55 -0.31 14.52
CA SER A 37 -6.85 -0.74 13.99
C SER A 37 -6.74 -1.96 13.07
N ALA A 38 -5.68 -2.02 12.26
CA ALA A 38 -5.41 -3.19 11.42
C ALA A 38 -5.06 -4.41 12.27
N ARG A 39 -4.26 -4.23 13.32
CA ARG A 39 -3.90 -5.30 14.25
C ARG A 39 -5.12 -5.90 14.93
N GLN A 40 -6.06 -5.06 15.40
CA GLN A 40 -7.32 -5.51 15.99
C GLN A 40 -8.16 -6.37 15.05
N LEU A 41 -8.22 -6.02 13.75
CA LEU A 41 -8.96 -6.83 12.77
C LEU A 41 -8.22 -8.14 12.45
N ALA A 42 -6.90 -8.09 12.32
CA ALA A 42 -6.10 -9.29 12.11
C ALA A 42 -6.16 -10.26 13.31
N ASP A 43 -6.21 -9.75 14.55
CA ASP A 43 -6.41 -10.56 15.77
C ASP A 43 -7.79 -11.23 15.80
N ALA A 44 -8.79 -10.62 15.15
CA ALA A 44 -10.11 -11.20 14.95
C ALA A 44 -10.17 -12.16 13.74
N GLY A 45 -9.03 -12.48 13.12
CA GLY A 45 -8.93 -13.37 11.96
C GLY A 45 -9.30 -12.74 10.62
N ILE A 46 -9.59 -11.43 10.60
CA ILE A 46 -9.94 -10.71 9.36
C ILE A 46 -8.65 -10.40 8.61
N ILE A 47 -8.61 -10.78 7.33
CA ILE A 47 -7.48 -10.46 6.45
C ILE A 47 -7.35 -8.93 6.30
N VAL A 48 -6.11 -8.45 6.34
CA VAL A 48 -5.79 -7.03 6.20
C VAL A 48 -5.00 -6.75 4.91
N GLY A 49 -5.05 -5.52 4.42
CA GLY A 49 -4.25 -5.07 3.27
C GLY A 49 -3.59 -3.71 3.52
N PHE A 50 -2.45 -3.47 2.87
CA PHE A 50 -1.72 -2.22 3.03
C PHE A 50 -1.43 -1.55 1.69
N HIS A 51 -1.84 -0.28 1.56
CA HIS A 51 -1.64 0.51 0.36
C HIS A 51 -0.63 1.62 0.63
N PHE A 52 0.58 1.49 0.10
CA PHE A 52 1.53 2.59 0.04
C PHE A 52 1.22 3.43 -1.20
N HIS A 53 0.20 4.27 -1.07
CA HIS A 53 -0.22 5.16 -2.13
C HIS A 53 -0.83 6.44 -1.53
N PRO A 54 -0.28 7.62 -1.83
CA PRO A 54 0.90 7.85 -2.65
C PRO A 54 2.20 7.63 -1.87
N ILE A 55 3.20 6.98 -2.49
CA ILE A 55 4.59 7.03 -2.03
C ILE A 55 5.22 8.34 -2.50
N VAL A 56 5.92 9.01 -1.59
CA VAL A 56 6.41 10.38 -1.77
C VAL A 56 7.93 10.45 -1.58
N TYR A 57 8.61 11.10 -2.52
CA TYR A 57 10.08 11.26 -2.56
C TYR A 57 10.59 12.56 -1.91
N TYR A 58 10.94 12.52 -0.64
CA TYR A 58 11.46 13.67 0.12
C TYR A 58 12.78 13.33 0.83
N HIS A 59 13.55 14.32 1.31
CA HIS A 59 14.77 14.01 2.07
C HIS A 59 14.44 13.16 3.30
N GLY A 60 15.08 11.99 3.45
CA GLY A 60 14.79 11.04 4.54
C GLY A 60 13.80 9.92 4.18
N TRP A 61 13.10 10.01 3.04
CA TRP A 61 12.03 9.08 2.66
C TRP A 61 12.38 7.60 2.84
N ASN A 62 13.59 7.19 2.44
CA ASN A 62 14.00 5.79 2.47
C ASN A 62 14.03 5.25 3.91
N ALA A 63 14.56 6.02 4.86
CA ALA A 63 14.60 5.61 6.26
C ALA A 63 13.18 5.50 6.83
N ASP A 64 12.35 6.50 6.57
CA ASP A 64 10.99 6.59 7.10
C ASP A 64 10.07 5.47 6.56
N TYR A 65 10.16 5.16 5.26
CA TYR A 65 9.41 4.04 4.68
C TYR A 65 9.95 2.68 5.16
N ASN A 66 11.27 2.53 5.28
CA ASN A 66 11.85 1.27 5.78
C ASN A 66 11.46 1.01 7.23
N GLU A 67 11.45 2.03 8.09
CA GLU A 67 10.95 1.91 9.45
C GLU A 67 9.48 1.46 9.46
N LEU A 68 8.62 2.11 8.66
CA LEU A 68 7.21 1.74 8.57
C LEU A 68 7.01 0.30 8.10
N ILE A 69 7.74 -0.13 7.07
CA ILE A 69 7.67 -1.49 6.53
C ILE A 69 8.11 -2.51 7.58
N ASN A 70 9.23 -2.27 8.27
CA ASN A 70 9.71 -3.16 9.33
C ASN A 70 8.67 -3.27 10.45
N ARG A 71 8.06 -2.16 10.87
CA ARG A 71 6.98 -2.18 11.86
C ARG A 71 5.78 -3.01 11.41
N ILE A 72 5.40 -2.96 10.14
CA ILE A 72 4.35 -3.83 9.59
C ILE A 72 4.80 -5.29 9.66
N MET A 73 6.03 -5.61 9.28
CA MET A 73 6.53 -6.98 9.31
C MET A 73 6.73 -7.53 10.73
N ASP A 74 6.95 -6.66 11.72
CA ASP A 74 7.04 -7.01 13.14
C ASP A 74 5.65 -7.23 13.77
N MET A 75 4.64 -6.50 13.30
CA MET A 75 3.28 -6.53 13.86
C MET A 75 2.37 -7.57 13.21
N PHE A 76 2.65 -7.99 11.97
CA PHE A 76 1.77 -8.87 11.20
C PHE A 76 2.53 -10.07 10.65
N SER A 77 1.85 -11.18 10.50
CA SER A 77 2.35 -12.34 9.75
C SER A 77 1.90 -12.27 8.29
N PRO A 78 2.67 -12.84 7.34
CA PRO A 78 2.27 -12.88 5.93
C PRO A 78 0.91 -13.52 5.67
N SER A 79 0.46 -14.45 6.51
CA SER A 79 -0.86 -15.10 6.39
C SER A 79 -2.02 -14.17 6.69
N GLU A 80 -1.79 -13.13 7.51
CA GLU A 80 -2.82 -12.13 7.86
C GLU A 80 -2.98 -11.06 6.78
N VAL A 81 -1.98 -10.91 5.90
CA VAL A 81 -1.94 -9.82 4.92
C VAL A 81 -2.33 -10.33 3.54
N GLY A 82 -3.49 -9.91 3.05
CA GLY A 82 -4.02 -10.27 1.73
C GLY A 82 -3.16 -9.73 0.60
N LEU A 83 -2.88 -8.42 0.66
CA LEU A 83 -2.16 -7.71 -0.38
C LEU A 83 -1.35 -6.54 0.17
N ILE A 84 -0.33 -6.15 -0.58
CA ILE A 84 0.40 -4.90 -0.43
C ILE A 84 0.49 -4.23 -1.81
N SER A 85 0.18 -2.94 -1.87
CA SER A 85 0.29 -2.19 -3.12
C SER A 85 1.22 -1.01 -3.00
N PHE A 86 1.89 -0.68 -4.10
CA PHE A 86 2.75 0.49 -4.23
C PHE A 86 2.22 1.39 -5.34
N GLY A 87 2.20 2.70 -5.11
CA GLY A 87 2.01 3.65 -6.20
C GLY A 87 2.51 5.02 -5.82
N THR A 88 3.08 5.72 -6.79
CA THR A 88 3.67 7.04 -6.55
C THR A 88 2.64 8.15 -6.66
N LEU A 89 2.96 9.28 -6.04
CA LEU A 89 2.14 10.47 -6.16
C LEU A 89 1.95 10.87 -7.64
N THR A 90 0.70 11.00 -8.04
CA THR A 90 0.32 11.32 -9.41
C THR A 90 -0.75 12.40 -9.41
N PHE A 91 -0.47 13.51 -10.07
CA PHE A 91 -1.39 14.63 -10.22
C PHE A 91 -2.02 14.66 -11.61
N ILE A 92 -3.33 14.83 -11.66
CA ILE A 92 -3.98 15.32 -12.89
C ILE A 92 -3.69 16.83 -13.03
N LYS A 93 -3.49 17.30 -14.28
CA LYS A 93 -3.15 18.71 -14.57
C LYS A 93 -4.05 19.75 -13.87
N PRO A 94 -5.39 19.56 -13.77
CA PRO A 94 -6.26 20.47 -13.03
C PRO A 94 -5.96 20.52 -11.52
N ALA A 95 -5.59 19.39 -10.91
CA ALA A 95 -5.32 19.31 -9.47
C ALA A 95 -4.07 20.11 -9.07
N ILE A 96 -3.01 20.09 -9.88
CA ILE A 96 -1.84 20.96 -9.67
C ILE A 96 -2.21 22.43 -9.77
N LYS A 97 -3.05 22.80 -10.75
CA LYS A 97 -3.50 24.19 -10.90
C LYS A 97 -4.28 24.64 -9.67
N SER A 98 -5.20 23.81 -9.19
CA SER A 98 -5.96 24.08 -7.96
C SER A 98 -5.08 24.14 -6.72
N LEU A 99 -4.10 23.23 -6.57
CA LEU A 99 -3.13 23.24 -5.47
C LEU A 99 -2.25 24.51 -5.46
N ARG A 100 -1.89 25.03 -6.64
CA ARG A 100 -1.14 26.30 -6.75
C ARG A 100 -1.99 27.52 -6.42
N MET A 101 -3.29 27.48 -6.72
CA MET A 101 -4.22 28.58 -6.45
C MET A 101 -4.74 28.58 -5.01
N ALA A 102 -4.88 27.42 -4.40
CA ALA A 102 -5.22 27.30 -2.99
C ALA A 102 -3.97 27.69 -2.19
N SER A 103 -4.10 28.62 -1.25
CA SER A 103 -3.03 29.00 -0.29
C SER A 103 -2.73 27.91 0.74
N MET A 104 -2.81 26.63 0.34
CA MET A 104 -2.47 25.52 1.20
C MET A 104 -0.95 25.43 1.32
N ARG A 105 -0.49 25.32 2.56
CA ARG A 105 0.93 25.16 2.92
C ARG A 105 1.44 23.75 2.58
N SER A 106 1.15 23.25 1.37
CA SER A 106 1.58 21.92 0.90
C SER A 106 2.99 22.00 0.35
N LYS A 107 3.84 21.04 0.74
CA LYS A 107 5.23 20.92 0.25
C LYS A 107 5.33 19.99 -0.95
N ILE A 108 4.25 19.30 -1.30
CA ILE A 108 4.18 18.37 -2.44
C ILE A 108 4.59 19.02 -3.77
N LEU A 109 4.33 20.32 -3.96
CA LEU A 109 4.69 21.02 -5.19
C LEU A 109 6.20 21.32 -5.33
N GLN A 110 7.01 21.04 -4.31
CA GLN A 110 8.46 21.27 -4.32
C GLN A 110 9.25 20.08 -4.89
N MET A 111 8.57 19.08 -5.43
CA MET A 111 9.15 17.82 -5.89
C MET A 111 9.49 17.86 -7.40
N PRO A 112 10.47 17.07 -7.87
CA PRO A 112 10.75 16.96 -9.30
C PRO A 112 9.57 16.25 -10.00
N PHE A 113 9.04 16.89 -11.04
CA PHE A 113 7.86 16.44 -11.78
C PHE A 113 8.22 16.07 -13.23
N ALA A 114 7.61 15.00 -13.75
CA ALA A 114 7.65 14.55 -15.14
C ALA A 114 6.24 14.19 -15.63
N ASP A 115 6.01 14.21 -16.94
CA ASP A 115 4.75 13.71 -17.52
C ASP A 115 4.68 12.18 -17.40
N ALA A 116 3.54 11.68 -16.94
CA ALA A 116 3.22 10.28 -16.79
C ALA A 116 1.82 10.05 -17.39
N ALA A 117 1.77 9.71 -18.69
CA ALA A 117 0.54 9.49 -19.45
C ALA A 117 -0.46 10.66 -19.36
N GLY A 118 0.02 11.91 -19.51
CA GLY A 118 -0.81 13.11 -19.43
C GLY A 118 -1.15 13.57 -18.01
N LYS A 119 -0.70 12.84 -16.99
CA LYS A 119 -0.63 13.25 -15.59
C LYS A 119 0.80 13.71 -15.26
N ILE A 120 1.00 14.24 -14.07
CA ILE A 120 2.30 14.69 -13.58
C ILE A 120 2.69 13.82 -12.38
N SER A 121 3.81 13.11 -12.48
CA SER A 121 4.35 12.21 -11.44
C SER A 121 5.89 12.28 -11.42
N TYR A 122 6.57 11.37 -10.73
CA TYR A 122 8.04 11.33 -10.73
C TYR A 122 8.60 10.79 -12.06
N PRO A 123 9.84 11.18 -12.42
CA PRO A 123 10.58 10.51 -13.49
C PRO A 123 10.67 9.01 -13.24
N ILE A 124 10.69 8.22 -14.31
CA ILE A 124 10.69 6.75 -14.23
C ILE A 124 11.83 6.19 -13.37
N ASP A 125 13.04 6.75 -13.47
CA ASP A 125 14.19 6.28 -12.68
C ASP A 125 14.01 6.57 -11.18
N THR A 126 13.31 7.65 -10.84
CA THR A 126 12.95 7.95 -9.45
C THR A 126 11.92 6.94 -8.95
N LYS A 127 10.91 6.59 -9.76
CA LYS A 127 9.93 5.55 -9.43
C LYS A 127 10.61 4.20 -9.21
N LYS A 128 11.50 3.77 -10.13
CA LYS A 128 12.28 2.54 -9.99
C LYS A 128 13.08 2.52 -8.70
N LYS A 129 13.84 3.60 -8.41
CA LYS A 129 14.61 3.73 -7.16
C LYS A 129 13.73 3.56 -5.92
N ILE A 130 12.58 4.22 -5.90
CA ILE A 130 11.63 4.16 -4.77
C ILE A 130 11.09 2.75 -4.60
N PHE A 131 10.53 2.20 -5.67
CA PHE A 131 9.86 0.90 -5.62
C PHE A 131 10.83 -0.25 -5.36
N SER A 132 12.01 -0.26 -6.00
CA SER A 132 13.05 -1.25 -5.69
C SER A 132 13.49 -1.17 -4.22
N GLY A 133 13.67 0.05 -3.69
CA GLY A 133 14.02 0.23 -2.27
C GLY A 133 13.00 -0.39 -1.33
N LEU A 134 11.72 -0.12 -1.52
CA LEU A 134 10.64 -0.70 -0.70
C LEU A 134 10.52 -2.22 -0.93
N TRP A 135 10.63 -2.67 -2.18
CA TRP A 135 10.55 -4.07 -2.55
C TRP A 135 11.64 -4.91 -1.86
N ASP A 136 12.87 -4.39 -1.81
CA ASP A 136 14.00 -5.04 -1.15
C ASP A 136 13.78 -5.23 0.36
N VAL A 137 13.12 -4.27 1.03
CA VAL A 137 12.79 -4.44 2.46
C VAL A 137 11.76 -5.56 2.65
N PHE A 138 10.79 -5.66 1.74
CA PHE A 138 9.77 -6.72 1.76
C PHE A 138 10.29 -8.10 1.33
N LYS A 139 11.59 -8.28 1.09
CA LYS A 139 12.19 -9.57 0.68
C LYS A 139 11.66 -10.80 1.43
N PRO A 140 11.45 -10.79 2.77
CA PRO A 140 10.94 -11.96 3.48
C PRO A 140 9.48 -12.35 3.14
N TRP A 141 8.74 -11.47 2.47
CA TRP A 141 7.29 -11.57 2.19
C TRP A 141 6.95 -11.70 0.70
N GLN A 142 7.91 -11.50 -0.21
CA GLN A 142 7.68 -11.42 -1.66
C GLN A 142 6.92 -12.61 -2.23
N ASP A 143 7.20 -13.83 -1.74
CA ASP A 143 6.53 -15.07 -2.18
C ASP A 143 5.31 -15.46 -1.33
N LYS A 144 4.96 -14.64 -0.33
CA LYS A 144 3.95 -14.97 0.69
C LYS A 144 2.76 -14.01 0.67
N VAL A 145 2.94 -12.80 0.17
CA VAL A 145 1.91 -11.76 0.09
C VAL A 145 1.76 -11.34 -1.35
N PHE A 146 0.54 -11.00 -1.76
CA PHE A 146 0.32 -10.49 -3.11
C PHE A 146 0.79 -9.04 -3.22
N PHE A 147 1.75 -8.76 -4.09
CA PHE A 147 2.23 -7.41 -4.36
C PHE A 147 1.83 -6.94 -5.76
N TYR A 148 1.42 -5.68 -5.87
CA TYR A 148 1.11 -5.04 -7.15
C TYR A 148 1.43 -3.54 -7.17
N PHE A 149 1.60 -2.99 -8.38
CA PHE A 149 1.70 -1.55 -8.57
C PHE A 149 0.36 -0.93 -8.99
N CYS A 150 -0.02 0.17 -8.36
CA CYS A 150 -1.23 0.92 -8.67
C CYS A 150 -0.98 1.89 -9.84
N MET A 151 -1.57 1.63 -11.02
CA MET A 151 -1.53 2.54 -12.18
C MET A 151 -0.10 2.91 -12.65
N GLU A 152 0.87 1.99 -12.50
CA GLU A 152 2.26 2.21 -12.95
C GLU A 152 2.55 1.49 -14.27
N ASP A 153 3.53 2.03 -15.00
CA ASP A 153 3.93 1.55 -16.34
C ASP A 153 4.54 0.14 -16.32
N ARG A 154 4.32 -0.65 -17.37
CA ARG A 154 4.86 -2.03 -17.51
C ARG A 154 6.36 -2.10 -17.29
N GLN A 155 7.11 -1.09 -17.71
CA GLN A 155 8.56 -1.04 -17.52
C GLN A 155 8.95 -1.01 -16.04
N ILE A 156 8.12 -0.41 -15.17
CA ILE A 156 8.32 -0.43 -13.72
C ILE A 156 8.13 -1.85 -13.19
N TRP A 157 7.03 -2.50 -13.56
CA TRP A 157 6.70 -3.87 -13.17
C TRP A 157 7.85 -4.84 -13.49
N GLU A 158 8.30 -4.83 -14.74
CA GLU A 158 9.40 -5.67 -15.21
C GLU A 158 10.70 -5.39 -14.46
N SER A 159 11.02 -4.10 -14.24
CA SER A 159 12.28 -3.72 -13.61
C SER A 159 12.35 -4.00 -12.10
N VAL A 160 11.22 -3.96 -11.40
CA VAL A 160 11.18 -4.10 -9.93
C VAL A 160 10.73 -5.48 -9.49
N PHE A 161 9.61 -5.99 -10.04
CA PHE A 161 9.09 -7.31 -9.69
C PHE A 161 9.62 -8.42 -10.59
N GLY A 162 10.28 -8.10 -11.71
CA GLY A 162 10.72 -9.10 -12.68
C GLY A 162 9.57 -9.74 -13.46
N ARG A 163 8.35 -9.19 -13.37
CA ARG A 163 7.13 -9.69 -14.00
C ARG A 163 6.17 -8.55 -14.29
N CYS A 164 5.32 -8.71 -15.30
CA CYS A 164 4.19 -7.85 -15.60
C CYS A 164 3.04 -8.73 -16.12
N TYR A 165 1.79 -8.29 -15.94
CA TYR A 165 0.63 -8.96 -16.53
C TYR A 165 0.42 -8.47 -17.96
N GLU A 166 -0.05 -9.37 -18.82
CA GLU A 166 -0.35 -9.02 -20.22
C GLU A 166 -1.61 -8.17 -20.32
N THR A 167 -2.64 -8.53 -19.56
CA THR A 167 -3.93 -7.83 -19.52
C THR A 167 -4.33 -7.47 -18.08
N ASN A 168 -5.27 -6.53 -17.94
CA ASN A 168 -5.87 -6.23 -16.64
C ASN A 168 -6.66 -7.42 -16.09
N ASP A 169 -7.30 -8.20 -16.97
CA ASP A 169 -8.07 -9.38 -16.57
C ASP A 169 -7.15 -10.43 -15.93
N ASP A 170 -5.95 -10.64 -16.48
CA ASP A 170 -4.95 -11.56 -15.90
C ASP A 170 -4.53 -11.10 -14.49
N PHE A 171 -4.30 -9.79 -14.34
CA PHE A 171 -3.96 -9.19 -13.05
C PHE A 171 -5.11 -9.34 -12.03
N GLU A 172 -6.34 -9.00 -12.41
CA GLU A 172 -7.51 -9.07 -11.55
C GLU A 172 -7.79 -10.51 -11.11
N ASN A 173 -7.64 -11.48 -12.01
CA ASN A 173 -7.79 -12.89 -11.71
C ASN A 173 -6.73 -13.38 -10.71
N ASP A 174 -5.46 -13.03 -10.87
CA ASP A 174 -4.39 -13.43 -9.95
C ASP A 174 -4.57 -12.77 -8.56
N LEU A 175 -4.90 -11.48 -8.53
CA LEU A 175 -5.25 -10.77 -7.29
C LEU A 175 -6.42 -11.46 -6.57
N PHE A 176 -7.51 -11.72 -7.30
CA PHE A 176 -8.70 -12.36 -6.74
C PHE A 176 -8.37 -13.74 -6.17
N ASN A 177 -7.66 -14.58 -6.93
CA ASN A 177 -7.31 -15.93 -6.52
C ASN A 177 -6.40 -15.92 -5.28
N SER A 178 -5.40 -15.03 -5.25
CA SER A 178 -4.45 -14.93 -4.14
C SER A 178 -5.12 -14.49 -2.84
N VAL A 179 -5.94 -13.42 -2.89
CA VAL A 179 -6.63 -12.90 -1.71
C VAL A 179 -7.73 -13.84 -1.25
N SER A 180 -8.53 -14.40 -2.16
CA SER A 180 -9.61 -15.35 -1.83
C SER A 180 -9.06 -16.61 -1.16
N LYS A 181 -7.91 -17.14 -1.63
CA LYS A 181 -7.25 -18.28 -1.00
C LYS A 181 -6.91 -18.00 0.48
N LYS A 182 -6.45 -16.78 0.80
CA LYS A 182 -6.16 -16.40 2.20
C LYS A 182 -7.42 -16.24 3.04
N LEU A 183 -8.47 -15.64 2.48
CA LEU A 183 -9.76 -15.51 3.14
C LEU A 183 -10.33 -16.89 3.52
N HIS A 184 -10.25 -17.87 2.63
CA HIS A 184 -10.73 -19.23 2.88
C HIS A 184 -9.85 -20.03 3.86
N ASN A 185 -8.53 -19.85 3.81
CA ASN A 185 -7.63 -20.54 4.75
C ASN A 185 -7.81 -20.09 6.21
N ASN A 186 -8.25 -18.85 6.44
CA ASN A 186 -8.56 -18.35 7.78
C ASN A 186 -10.01 -18.64 8.22
N SER A 187 -10.80 -19.32 7.39
CA SER A 187 -12.21 -19.63 7.66
C SER A 187 -12.44 -20.94 8.43
N GLU A 188 -11.39 -21.66 8.86
CA GLU A 188 -11.60 -22.83 9.72
C GLU A 188 -12.19 -22.37 11.07
N PRO A 189 -13.32 -22.97 11.51
CA PRO A 189 -13.96 -22.53 12.74
C PRO A 189 -13.01 -22.80 13.91
N ILE A 190 -12.79 -21.78 14.73
CA ILE A 190 -12.25 -21.95 16.09
C ILE A 190 -13.28 -22.80 16.83
N ILE A 191 -13.05 -24.12 16.85
CA ILE A 191 -13.82 -25.05 17.68
C ILE A 191 -13.54 -24.62 19.12
N SER A 192 -14.48 -23.90 19.74
CA SER A 192 -14.39 -23.66 21.17
C SER A 192 -14.50 -25.02 21.86
N GLN A 193 -13.42 -25.40 22.53
CA GLN A 193 -13.42 -26.50 23.46
C GLN A 193 -14.48 -26.17 24.52
N LYS A 194 -15.53 -27.00 24.58
CA LYS A 194 -16.44 -27.03 25.72
C LYS A 194 -15.63 -27.43 26.95
N PHE A 195 -15.61 -26.55 27.94
CA PHE A 195 -15.43 -26.94 29.34
C PHE A 195 -16.81 -27.09 29.97
#